data_AF-A0A7S0I605-F1
#
_entry.id   AF-A0A7S0I605-F1
#
_cell.length_a   1.000
_cell.length_b   1.000
_cell.length_c   1.000
_cell.angle_alpha   90.00
_cell.angle_beta   90.00
_cell.angle_gamma   90.00
#
_symmetry.space_group_name_H-M   'P 1'
#
loop_
_entity.id
_entity.type
_entity.pdbx_description
1 polymer ?
#
loop_
_entity_poly.entity_id
_entity_poly.type
_entity_poly.pdbx_seq_one_letter_code
_entity_poly.pdbx_strand_id
1 'polypeptide(L)'
;ATSTALVADAQLVVSGMSRQRGWVSVSVQTYQSHRTSAQRILQQEYTVDETGATLNALSRTSDAPEEEPEQQASTTPTTSIFIRDWKLSGRRAYIRYDNDNSSFWFNPVVNDDPRHNSVSGSDFPCSRGDIFLKLGMRGARLIPWQLKEGDVFRLGQAYVLVSKVRLTSDTTMDVSAFSPPPREQTAVLASTGTDAARDSAGSAESDDDEPPTPGSQRSSGAGEPSTPPPAHECYICYEAGEAGNPLISPCMCQGSVKFVHLNCLQRWIQPEGSSAVNTHCSICKGRYPEKAQAMMIRPPALLLESWSNHRALRLRHWVSFANHSTASLGRFTEHNDVVIPDHSVSGEHALIIHSGDQFWLHDRESSNGTFIRLSAPLKLAFGETLQMKMGKSLLSLQAKRSRWSRLRMRLNILRLGSAGPGGDDG
;
A
#
# COMPACT_ATOMS: atom_id res chain seq x y z
N ALA A 1 -56.86 5.77 -32.39
CA ALA A 1 -55.97 4.98 -33.26
C ALA A 1 -54.85 5.91 -33.73
N THR A 2 -53.58 5.49 -33.83
CA THR A 2 -53.01 4.16 -33.58
C THR A 2 -51.60 4.29 -32.99
N SER A 3 -51.15 3.31 -32.21
CA SER A 3 -49.78 3.25 -31.71
C SER A 3 -48.89 2.47 -32.67
N THR A 4 -47.70 3.00 -32.98
CA THR A 4 -46.54 2.23 -33.43
C THR A 4 -45.26 2.97 -33.01
N ALA A 5 -44.72 2.62 -31.84
CA ALA A 5 -43.35 3.00 -31.50
C ALA A 5 -42.37 2.10 -32.30
N LEU A 6 -41.37 2.70 -32.95
CA LEU A 6 -40.30 1.95 -33.62
C LEU A 6 -39.34 1.36 -32.57
N VAL A 7 -39.72 0.20 -32.03
CA VAL A 7 -38.77 -0.70 -31.37
C VAL A 7 -37.87 -1.27 -32.48
N ALA A 8 -36.70 -0.63 -32.66
CA ALA A 8 -35.64 -1.15 -33.51
C ALA A 8 -35.03 -2.39 -32.83
N ASP A 9 -35.65 -3.54 -33.10
CA ASP A 9 -35.39 -4.78 -32.39
C ASP A 9 -33.94 -5.24 -32.60
N ALA A 10 -33.24 -5.53 -31.50
CA ALA A 10 -31.83 -5.87 -31.50
C ALA A 10 -31.63 -7.34 -31.89
N GLN A 11 -31.96 -7.69 -33.14
CA GLN A 11 -31.75 -9.00 -33.75
C GLN A 11 -30.26 -9.23 -34.02
N LEU A 12 -29.52 -9.41 -32.92
CA LEU A 12 -28.13 -9.87 -32.87
C LEU A 12 -27.96 -11.16 -33.67
N VAL A 13 -26.77 -11.33 -34.26
CA VAL A 13 -26.44 -12.46 -35.14
C VAL A 13 -26.29 -13.75 -34.33
N VAL A 14 -27.40 -14.42 -34.03
CA VAL A 14 -27.44 -15.69 -33.27
C VAL A 14 -26.75 -16.84 -34.02
N SER A 15 -26.67 -16.77 -35.34
CA SER A 15 -26.29 -17.86 -36.25
C SER A 15 -24.90 -18.49 -36.00
N GLY A 16 -23.97 -17.77 -35.36
CA GLY A 16 -22.62 -18.29 -35.06
C GLY A 16 -22.47 -18.95 -33.67
N MET A 17 -23.40 -18.74 -32.74
CA MET A 17 -23.14 -18.95 -31.29
C MET A 17 -23.27 -20.41 -30.80
N SER A 18 -23.45 -21.40 -31.69
CA SER A 18 -23.96 -22.74 -31.33
C SER A 18 -22.97 -23.66 -30.60
N ARG A 19 -21.66 -23.40 -30.66
CA ARG A 19 -20.61 -24.31 -30.13
C ARG A 19 -19.84 -23.82 -28.89
N GLN A 20 -19.96 -22.55 -28.50
CA GLN A 20 -19.16 -21.96 -27.42
C GLN A 20 -19.75 -22.28 -26.03
N ARG A 21 -18.91 -22.63 -25.04
CA ARG A 21 -19.35 -22.93 -23.67
C ARG A 21 -19.45 -21.64 -22.83
N GLY A 22 -18.65 -20.61 -23.13
CA GLY A 22 -18.69 -19.30 -22.49
C GLY A 22 -18.12 -18.16 -23.35
N TRP A 23 -18.25 -16.93 -22.85
CA TRP A 23 -17.68 -15.71 -23.44
C TRP A 23 -17.56 -14.61 -22.37
N VAL A 24 -16.78 -13.56 -22.62
CA VAL A 24 -16.79 -12.32 -21.82
C VAL A 24 -17.39 -11.20 -22.67
N SER A 25 -18.41 -10.52 -22.15
CA SER A 25 -18.83 -9.23 -22.70
C SER A 25 -18.06 -8.12 -22.01
N VAL A 26 -17.43 -7.24 -22.79
CA VAL A 26 -16.72 -6.04 -22.31
C VAL A 26 -17.38 -4.82 -22.95
N SER A 27 -17.89 -3.90 -22.13
CA SER A 27 -18.34 -2.58 -22.60
C SER A 27 -17.36 -1.52 -22.11
N VAL A 28 -16.88 -0.66 -23.02
CA VAL A 28 -15.93 0.42 -22.74
C VAL A 28 -16.62 1.75 -22.99
N GLN A 29 -16.80 2.55 -21.94
CA GLN A 29 -17.40 3.87 -21.99
C GLN A 29 -16.33 4.95 -21.79
N THR A 30 -16.17 5.83 -22.77
CA THR A 30 -15.14 6.87 -22.81
C THR A 30 -15.79 8.26 -22.81
N TYR A 31 -15.53 9.05 -21.77
CA TYR A 31 -16.10 10.38 -21.57
C TYR A 31 -15.27 11.47 -22.29
N GLN A 32 -15.76 11.96 -23.43
CA GLN A 32 -15.11 13.03 -24.18
C GLN A 32 -15.55 14.41 -23.68
N SER A 33 -14.60 15.14 -23.10
CA SER A 33 -14.78 16.53 -22.64
C SER A 33 -14.41 17.54 -23.74
N HIS A 34 -15.34 17.83 -24.64
CA HIS A 34 -15.19 18.95 -25.59
C HIS A 34 -15.44 20.30 -24.88
N ARG A 35 -14.83 21.39 -25.40
CA ARG A 35 -14.99 22.75 -24.87
C ARG A 35 -16.40 23.34 -25.08
N THR A 36 -17.25 22.68 -25.87
CA THR A 36 -18.59 23.15 -26.28
C THR A 36 -19.68 22.19 -25.80
N SER A 37 -20.25 22.50 -24.63
CA SER A 37 -21.62 22.19 -24.15
C SER A 37 -22.23 20.77 -24.22
N ALA A 38 -21.65 19.77 -24.90
CA ALA A 38 -22.16 18.41 -24.95
C ALA A 38 -21.07 17.37 -24.64
N GLN A 39 -21.23 16.63 -23.53
CA GLN A 39 -20.41 15.44 -23.27
C GLN A 39 -20.86 14.31 -24.20
N ARG A 40 -20.03 13.95 -25.18
CA ARG A 40 -20.22 12.69 -25.92
C ARG A 40 -19.61 11.55 -25.12
N ILE A 41 -20.45 10.57 -24.77
CA ILE A 41 -20.03 9.27 -24.26
C ILE A 41 -19.89 8.36 -25.49
N LEU A 42 -18.67 7.89 -25.76
CA LEU A 42 -18.48 6.81 -26.73
C LEU A 42 -18.55 5.48 -25.98
N GLN A 43 -19.49 4.61 -26.38
CA GLN A 43 -19.59 3.24 -25.90
C GLN A 43 -19.14 2.29 -27.01
N GLN A 44 -18.19 1.40 -26.70
CA GLN A 44 -17.72 0.36 -27.60
C GLN A 44 -17.84 -1.00 -26.91
N GLU A 45 -18.39 -1.98 -27.61
CA GLU A 45 -18.64 -3.31 -27.06
C GLU A 45 -17.80 -4.38 -27.76
N TYR A 46 -17.22 -5.25 -26.94
CA TYR A 46 -16.43 -6.38 -27.37
C TYR A 46 -17.06 -7.65 -26.78
N THR A 47 -17.00 -8.74 -27.53
CA THR A 47 -17.36 -10.07 -27.05
C THR A 47 -16.20 -11.00 -27.36
N VAL A 48 -15.62 -11.58 -26.30
CA VAL A 48 -14.45 -12.45 -26.34
C VAL A 48 -14.88 -13.88 -26.02
N ASP A 49 -14.59 -14.83 -26.89
CA ASP A 49 -14.91 -16.24 -26.66
C ASP A 49 -13.72 -17.08 -26.17
N GLU A 50 -13.98 -18.37 -25.98
CA GLU A 50 -13.00 -19.37 -25.52
C GLU A 50 -11.85 -19.61 -26.52
N THR A 51 -12.01 -19.16 -27.77
CA THR A 51 -10.97 -19.20 -28.83
C THR A 51 -10.23 -17.88 -28.98
N GLY A 52 -10.48 -16.90 -28.10
CA GLY A 52 -9.84 -15.59 -28.14
C GLY A 52 -10.28 -14.69 -29.29
N ALA A 53 -11.36 -15.02 -30.00
CA ALA A 53 -11.86 -14.22 -31.11
C ALA A 53 -12.75 -13.05 -30.63
N THR A 54 -12.71 -11.91 -31.33
CA THR A 54 -13.60 -10.77 -31.11
C THR A 54 -14.84 -10.86 -32.00
N LEU A 55 -15.99 -11.21 -31.43
CA LEU A 55 -17.21 -11.44 -32.22
C LEU A 55 -17.93 -10.16 -32.71
N ASN A 56 -17.66 -8.99 -32.13
CA ASN A 56 -18.42 -7.74 -32.35
C ASN A 56 -17.56 -6.48 -32.60
N ALA A 57 -16.29 -6.62 -32.98
CA ALA A 57 -15.38 -5.49 -33.17
C ALA A 57 -15.64 -4.70 -34.48
N LEU A 58 -16.66 -3.83 -34.46
CA LEU A 58 -16.97 -2.93 -35.59
C LEU A 58 -15.93 -1.82 -35.75
N SER A 59 -14.91 -2.06 -36.57
CA SER A 59 -13.95 -1.05 -37.02
C SER A 59 -14.23 -0.56 -38.45
N ARG A 60 -14.80 0.64 -38.55
CA ARG A 60 -14.67 1.59 -39.68
C ARG A 60 -14.50 2.98 -39.08
N THR A 61 -13.75 3.91 -39.65
CA THR A 61 -13.24 4.01 -41.03
C THR A 61 -11.76 3.65 -41.21
N SER A 62 -11.28 3.75 -42.45
CA SER A 62 -9.87 3.89 -42.84
C SER A 62 -9.22 5.12 -42.16
N ASP A 63 -7.90 5.30 -42.09
CA ASP A 63 -6.82 4.88 -43.02
C ASP A 63 -5.51 4.45 -42.30
N ALA A 64 -4.49 4.11 -43.10
CA ALA A 64 -3.10 3.73 -42.78
C ALA A 64 -2.86 2.32 -42.14
N PRO A 65 -1.90 1.54 -42.67
CA PRO A 65 -1.30 0.42 -41.95
C PRO A 65 -0.13 0.93 -41.08
N GLU A 66 -0.20 0.70 -39.77
CA GLU A 66 0.99 0.71 -38.91
C GLU A 66 1.42 -0.75 -38.71
N GLU A 67 2.72 -1.02 -38.88
CA GLU A 67 3.28 -2.38 -38.83
C GLU A 67 3.17 -2.96 -37.41
N GLU A 68 2.66 -4.20 -37.28
CA GLU A 68 2.71 -4.90 -35.99
C GLU A 68 4.17 -5.29 -35.70
N PRO A 69 4.75 -4.92 -34.54
CA PRO A 69 6.10 -5.33 -34.20
C PRO A 69 6.15 -6.84 -33.96
N GLU A 70 6.94 -7.56 -34.76
CA GLU A 70 7.08 -9.01 -34.71
C GLU A 70 7.52 -9.50 -33.32
N GLN A 71 6.59 -10.07 -32.54
CA GLN A 71 6.90 -10.68 -31.25
C GLN A 71 6.26 -12.07 -31.09
N GLN A 72 7.07 -13.07 -31.43
CA GLN A 72 7.12 -14.45 -30.92
C GLN A 72 5.78 -15.08 -30.51
N ALA A 73 5.33 -16.05 -31.32
CA ALA A 73 4.06 -16.75 -31.14
C ALA A 73 3.93 -17.50 -29.80
N SER A 74 3.22 -16.90 -28.84
CA SER A 74 2.67 -17.64 -27.70
C SER A 74 1.54 -18.56 -28.20
N THR A 75 1.63 -19.87 -27.93
CA THR A 75 0.69 -20.89 -28.43
C THR A 75 -0.71 -20.88 -27.80
N THR A 76 -1.07 -19.82 -27.07
CA THR A 76 -2.41 -19.65 -26.47
C THR A 76 -3.19 -18.54 -27.18
N PRO A 77 -4.48 -18.74 -27.49
CA PRO A 77 -5.31 -17.68 -28.06
C PRO A 77 -5.54 -16.57 -27.03
N THR A 78 -5.23 -15.32 -27.39
CA THR A 78 -5.47 -14.14 -26.53
C THR A 78 -6.15 -13.02 -27.31
N THR A 79 -7.13 -12.37 -26.67
CA THR A 79 -7.82 -11.22 -27.24
C THR A 79 -7.23 -9.92 -26.71
N SER A 80 -6.47 -9.22 -27.55
CA SER A 80 -5.99 -7.86 -27.27
C SER A 80 -7.16 -6.90 -27.06
N ILE A 81 -7.19 -6.22 -25.90
CA ILE A 81 -8.07 -5.07 -25.67
C ILE A 81 -7.25 -3.81 -25.99
N PHE A 82 -7.42 -3.33 -27.22
CA PHE A 82 -6.94 -2.03 -27.66
C PHE A 82 -7.97 -0.95 -27.29
N ILE A 83 -7.52 0.15 -26.70
CA ILE A 83 -8.39 1.30 -26.39
C ILE A 83 -7.77 2.54 -27.03
N ARG A 84 -8.49 3.15 -27.98
CA ARG A 84 -8.07 4.37 -28.68
C ARG A 84 -8.49 5.62 -27.89
N ASP A 85 -7.87 5.88 -26.74
CA ASP A 85 -7.93 7.18 -26.07
C ASP A 85 -6.81 8.07 -26.64
N TRP A 86 -7.12 9.33 -26.98
CA TRP A 86 -6.15 10.29 -27.52
C TRP A 86 -4.98 10.61 -26.56
N LYS A 87 -5.07 10.21 -25.28
CA LYS A 87 -3.96 10.27 -24.32
C LYS A 87 -3.26 8.94 -24.06
N LEU A 88 -3.77 7.81 -24.57
CA LEU A 88 -3.29 6.47 -24.30
C LEU A 88 -3.42 5.58 -25.55
N SER A 89 -2.36 5.50 -26.35
CA SER A 89 -2.24 4.55 -27.46
C SER A 89 -1.81 3.14 -26.97
N GLY A 90 -1.94 2.13 -27.84
CA GLY A 90 -1.39 0.78 -27.66
C GLY A 90 -2.33 -0.24 -26.97
N ARG A 91 -1.86 -1.50 -26.89
CA ARG A 91 -2.49 -2.60 -26.14
C ARG A 91 -2.34 -2.33 -24.64
N ARG A 92 -3.45 -2.21 -23.91
CA ARG A 92 -3.43 -1.90 -22.45
C ARG A 92 -3.91 -3.04 -21.57
N ALA A 93 -4.68 -3.97 -22.13
CA ALA A 93 -5.01 -5.23 -21.50
C ALA A 93 -5.21 -6.32 -22.56
N TYR A 94 -5.37 -7.56 -22.13
CA TYR A 94 -5.92 -8.63 -22.95
C TYR A 94 -6.70 -9.63 -22.10
N ILE A 95 -7.71 -10.24 -22.70
CA ILE A 95 -8.39 -11.40 -22.12
C ILE A 95 -7.76 -12.66 -22.71
N ARG A 96 -7.50 -13.66 -21.86
CA ARG A 96 -7.19 -15.02 -22.28
C ARG A 96 -8.22 -15.99 -21.69
N TYR A 97 -8.48 -17.06 -22.42
CA TYR A 97 -9.17 -18.22 -21.86
C TYR A 97 -8.12 -19.25 -21.41
N ASP A 98 -8.39 -19.85 -20.26
CA ASP A 98 -7.61 -20.91 -19.63
C ASP A 98 -8.45 -22.18 -19.76
N ASN A 99 -8.00 -23.10 -20.62
CA ASN A 99 -8.75 -24.32 -20.97
C ASN A 99 -8.89 -25.25 -19.77
N ASP A 100 -7.79 -25.47 -19.05
CA ASP A 100 -7.68 -26.45 -17.96
C ASP A 100 -8.62 -26.08 -16.81
N ASN A 101 -8.66 -24.79 -16.46
CA ASN A 101 -9.59 -24.26 -15.45
C ASN A 101 -10.93 -23.80 -16.05
N SER A 102 -11.14 -23.93 -17.36
CA SER A 102 -12.30 -23.42 -18.12
C SER A 102 -12.72 -22.00 -17.69
N SER A 103 -11.73 -21.10 -17.61
CA SER A 103 -11.80 -19.81 -16.92
C SER A 103 -11.30 -18.65 -17.78
N PHE A 104 -11.94 -17.48 -17.68
CA PHE A 104 -11.43 -16.27 -18.32
C PHE A 104 -10.53 -15.48 -17.35
N TRP A 105 -9.48 -14.88 -17.89
CA TRP A 105 -8.55 -14.03 -17.14
C TRP A 105 -8.36 -12.69 -17.87
N PHE A 106 -8.51 -11.58 -17.13
CA PHE A 106 -8.12 -10.25 -17.59
C PHE A 106 -6.68 -9.97 -17.18
N ASN A 107 -5.84 -9.57 -18.13
CA ASN A 107 -4.40 -9.37 -17.91
C ASN A 107 -4.09 -7.90 -18.24
N PRO A 108 -3.70 -7.06 -17.27
CA PRO A 108 -3.21 -5.72 -17.56
C PRO A 108 -1.86 -5.81 -18.30
N VAL A 109 -1.60 -4.86 -19.19
CA VAL A 109 -0.25 -4.64 -19.75
C VAL A 109 0.41 -3.55 -18.90
N VAL A 110 1.33 -3.97 -18.02
CA VAL A 110 2.11 -3.05 -17.20
C VAL A 110 3.31 -2.56 -18.02
N ASN A 111 3.42 -1.25 -18.21
CA ASN A 111 4.56 -0.64 -18.90
C ASN A 111 5.63 -0.25 -17.88
N ASP A 112 6.46 -1.20 -17.46
CA ASP A 112 7.52 -0.98 -16.46
C ASP A 112 8.77 -0.24 -17.00
N ASP A 113 8.72 0.39 -18.18
CA ASP A 113 9.86 1.13 -18.75
C ASP A 113 10.22 2.35 -17.88
N PRO A 114 11.39 2.36 -17.20
CA PRO A 114 11.74 3.44 -16.27
C PRO A 114 11.84 4.81 -16.96
N ARG A 115 12.12 4.83 -18.27
CA ARG A 115 12.29 6.04 -19.08
C ARG A 115 10.98 6.78 -19.34
N HIS A 116 9.83 6.14 -19.10
CA HIS A 116 8.54 6.81 -19.14
C HIS A 116 8.08 7.35 -17.78
N ASN A 117 8.64 6.84 -16.68
CA ASN A 117 8.43 7.39 -15.33
C ASN A 117 9.34 8.60 -15.03
N SER A 118 10.43 8.80 -15.80
CA SER A 118 11.35 9.94 -15.62
C SER A 118 10.83 11.29 -16.12
N VAL A 119 9.58 11.38 -16.62
CA VAL A 119 8.97 12.67 -16.99
C VAL A 119 8.41 13.33 -15.74
N SER A 120 9.19 14.26 -15.17
CA SER A 120 9.13 14.82 -13.81
C SER A 120 9.63 13.85 -12.72
N GLY A 121 10.71 14.25 -12.03
CA GLY A 121 11.33 13.48 -10.96
C GLY A 121 10.45 13.48 -9.70
N SER A 122 9.51 12.54 -9.65
CA SER A 122 8.60 12.35 -8.52
C SER A 122 8.50 10.86 -8.19
N ASP A 123 8.55 10.55 -6.89
CA ASP A 123 8.41 9.18 -6.35
C ASP A 123 6.96 8.65 -6.46
N PHE A 124 6.25 9.00 -7.53
CA PHE A 124 4.83 8.72 -7.69
C PHE A 124 4.62 7.34 -8.34
N PRO A 125 3.94 6.38 -7.69
CA PRO A 125 4.06 4.96 -8.01
C PRO A 125 3.23 4.48 -9.20
N CYS A 126 2.52 5.35 -9.93
CA CYS A 126 1.54 4.99 -10.97
C CYS A 126 1.73 5.73 -12.31
N SER A 127 1.69 4.98 -13.41
CA SER A 127 1.72 5.55 -14.77
C SER A 127 0.35 6.12 -15.18
N ARG A 128 0.27 6.75 -16.36
CA ARG A 128 -1.02 7.19 -16.94
C ARG A 128 -1.86 6.04 -17.51
N GLY A 129 -1.25 4.88 -17.80
CA GLY A 129 -1.92 3.71 -18.37
C GLY A 129 -2.49 2.74 -17.34
N ASP A 130 -2.18 2.92 -16.05
CA ASP A 130 -2.54 2.01 -14.97
C ASP A 130 -4.06 1.75 -14.92
N ILE A 131 -4.43 0.47 -14.83
CA ILE A 131 -5.82 0.01 -14.78
C ILE A 131 -6.21 -0.24 -13.33
N PHE A 132 -7.32 0.36 -12.90
CA PHE A 132 -7.81 0.30 -11.53
C PHE A 132 -9.14 -0.46 -11.45
N LEU A 133 -9.16 -1.64 -10.81
CA LEU A 133 -10.39 -2.34 -10.45
C LEU A 133 -11.14 -1.53 -9.38
N LYS A 134 -12.44 -1.31 -9.56
CA LYS A 134 -13.30 -0.68 -8.55
C LYS A 134 -13.65 -1.71 -7.47
N LEU A 135 -13.27 -1.43 -6.23
CA LEU A 135 -13.56 -2.27 -5.08
C LEU A 135 -14.91 -1.94 -4.44
N GLY A 136 -15.35 -0.68 -4.51
CA GLY A 136 -16.67 -0.31 -4.02
C GLY A 136 -17.00 1.15 -4.29
N MET A 137 -18.26 1.49 -4.02
CA MET A 137 -18.80 2.83 -3.74
C MET A 137 -20.24 2.64 -3.26
N ARG A 138 -20.89 3.69 -2.76
CA ARG A 138 -22.33 3.68 -2.45
C ARG A 138 -23.18 3.12 -3.60
N GLY A 139 -24.02 2.12 -3.31
CA GLY A 139 -24.91 1.50 -4.29
C GLY A 139 -24.22 0.61 -5.35
N ALA A 140 -22.92 0.33 -5.22
CA ALA A 140 -22.21 -0.65 -6.03
C ALA A 140 -21.89 -1.91 -5.22
N ARG A 141 -21.56 -3.02 -5.91
CA ARG A 141 -20.99 -4.20 -5.26
C ARG A 141 -19.70 -3.81 -4.51
N LEU A 142 -19.59 -4.25 -3.27
CA LEU A 142 -18.35 -4.21 -2.50
C LEU A 142 -17.54 -5.49 -2.76
N ILE A 143 -16.24 -5.33 -2.97
CA ILE A 143 -15.25 -6.39 -3.23
C ILE A 143 -14.10 -6.13 -2.25
N PRO A 144 -13.88 -6.99 -1.24
CA PRO A 144 -12.72 -6.86 -0.35
C PRO A 144 -11.45 -7.25 -1.10
N TRP A 145 -10.33 -6.58 -0.81
CA TRP A 145 -9.04 -6.85 -1.47
C TRP A 145 -7.93 -7.11 -0.46
N GLN A 146 -7.22 -8.24 -0.60
CA GLN A 146 -6.05 -8.54 0.21
C GLN A 146 -4.87 -7.66 -0.24
N LEU A 147 -4.48 -6.70 0.59
CA LEU A 147 -3.36 -5.79 0.35
C LEU A 147 -2.01 -6.52 0.49
N LYS A 148 -1.07 -6.12 -0.36
CA LYS A 148 0.33 -6.59 -0.37
C LYS A 148 1.30 -5.41 -0.53
N GLU A 149 2.57 -5.62 -0.20
CA GLU A 149 3.60 -4.61 -0.45
C GLU A 149 3.70 -4.29 -1.95
N GLY A 150 3.75 -3.00 -2.30
CA GLY A 150 3.70 -2.52 -3.69
C GLY A 150 2.30 -2.30 -4.28
N ASP A 151 1.23 -2.72 -3.59
CA ASP A 151 -0.15 -2.40 -4.01
C ASP A 151 -0.39 -0.90 -3.96
N VAL A 152 -1.04 -0.36 -5.00
CA VAL A 152 -1.49 1.03 -5.03
C VAL A 152 -3.00 1.07 -5.18
N PHE A 153 -3.68 1.59 -4.16
CA PHE A 153 -5.10 1.87 -4.21
C PHE A 153 -5.39 3.37 -4.31
N ARG A 154 -6.67 3.70 -4.52
CA ARG A 154 -7.18 5.06 -4.63
C ARG A 154 -8.43 5.20 -3.81
N LEU A 155 -8.52 6.30 -3.07
CA LEU A 155 -9.74 6.78 -2.41
C LEU A 155 -10.19 8.01 -3.20
N GLY A 156 -11.19 7.86 -4.08
CA GLY A 156 -11.59 8.92 -5.02
C GLY A 156 -10.47 9.29 -6.01
N GLN A 157 -9.91 10.50 -5.92
CA GLN A 157 -8.76 10.95 -6.73
C GLN A 157 -7.41 10.89 -6.00
N ALA A 158 -7.39 10.68 -4.68
CA ALA A 158 -6.15 10.45 -3.94
C ALA A 158 -5.61 9.03 -4.20
N TYR A 159 -4.30 8.87 -4.06
CA TYR A 159 -3.58 7.59 -4.26
C TYR A 159 -2.93 7.17 -2.95
N VAL A 160 -2.88 5.87 -2.68
CA VAL A 160 -2.21 5.28 -1.51
C VAL A 160 -1.39 4.07 -1.94
N LEU A 161 -0.09 4.06 -1.62
CA LEU A 161 0.83 2.95 -1.79
C LEU A 161 0.99 2.21 -0.48
N VAL A 162 0.91 0.88 -0.50
CA VAL A 162 1.39 0.02 0.59
C VAL A 162 2.90 -0.11 0.43
N SER A 163 3.65 0.81 1.05
CA SER A 163 5.10 0.93 0.89
C SER A 163 5.89 -0.02 1.78
N LYS A 164 5.31 -0.53 2.87
CA LYS A 164 5.87 -1.65 3.62
C LYS A 164 4.77 -2.43 4.34
N VAL A 165 4.88 -3.75 4.34
CA VAL A 165 4.13 -4.66 5.22
C VAL A 165 5.05 -5.15 6.33
N ARG A 166 4.52 -5.34 7.54
CA ARG A 166 5.18 -6.04 8.63
C ARG A 166 4.22 -7.04 9.29
N LEU A 167 4.68 -8.27 9.42
CA LEU A 167 3.93 -9.40 9.97
C LEU A 167 4.32 -9.67 11.42
N THR A 168 3.52 -10.49 12.10
CA THR A 168 3.75 -10.86 13.52
C THR A 168 5.10 -11.54 13.74
N SER A 169 5.59 -12.27 12.73
CA SER A 169 6.93 -12.84 12.64
C SER A 169 8.08 -11.84 12.80
N ASP A 170 7.88 -10.58 12.43
CA ASP A 170 8.94 -9.57 12.23
C ASP A 170 9.39 -8.92 13.56
N THR A 171 9.28 -9.68 14.64
CA THR A 171 9.48 -9.26 16.04
C THR A 171 10.92 -9.55 16.51
N THR A 172 11.72 -10.28 15.72
CA THR A 172 13.16 -10.51 15.98
C THR A 172 13.97 -9.22 15.75
N MET A 173 14.02 -8.36 16.77
CA MET A 173 14.77 -7.11 16.76
C MET A 173 16.06 -7.23 17.59
N ASP A 174 17.20 -6.92 16.98
CA ASP A 174 18.43 -6.63 17.70
C ASP A 174 18.33 -5.23 18.32
N VAL A 175 18.33 -5.16 19.64
CA VAL A 175 18.18 -3.91 20.42
C VAL A 175 19.54 -3.26 20.76
N SER A 176 20.66 -3.93 20.45
CA SER A 176 22.01 -3.50 20.85
C SER A 176 22.38 -2.10 20.32
N ALA A 177 22.06 -1.81 19.06
CA ALA A 177 22.47 -0.60 18.35
C ALA A 177 21.85 0.72 18.87
N PHE A 178 20.88 0.66 19.79
CA PHE A 178 20.17 1.82 20.35
C PHE A 178 20.05 1.82 21.88
N SER A 179 20.54 0.78 22.55
CA SER A 179 20.84 0.83 23.98
C SER A 179 21.90 1.92 24.23
N PRO A 180 21.82 2.68 25.35
CA PRO A 180 22.93 3.53 25.75
C PRO A 180 24.18 2.65 25.95
N PRO A 181 25.37 3.11 25.56
CA PRO A 181 26.58 2.31 25.74
C PRO A 181 26.76 1.98 27.23
N PRO A 182 27.14 0.73 27.59
CA PRO A 182 27.51 0.42 28.96
C PRO A 182 28.65 1.36 29.36
N ARG A 183 28.57 1.96 30.56
CA ARG A 183 29.52 2.98 31.01
C ARG A 183 30.95 2.44 30.89
N GLU A 184 31.76 3.10 30.08
CA GLU A 184 33.20 2.89 30.09
C GLU A 184 33.69 3.13 31.52
N GLN A 185 34.21 2.09 32.16
CA GLN A 185 34.90 2.24 33.42
C GLN A 185 36.21 2.96 33.12
N THR A 186 36.29 4.24 33.47
CA THR A 186 37.51 5.03 33.36
C THR A 186 38.56 4.45 34.30
N ALA A 187 39.33 3.49 33.79
CA ALA A 187 40.38 2.81 34.52
C ALA A 187 41.48 3.83 34.87
N VAL A 188 41.44 4.32 36.11
CA VAL A 188 42.45 5.25 36.66
C VAL A 188 43.73 4.46 36.90
N LEU A 189 44.54 4.32 35.83
CA LEU A 189 45.87 3.75 35.92
C LEU A 189 46.80 4.72 36.64
N ALA A 190 46.99 4.48 37.93
CA ALA A 190 48.02 5.14 38.72
C ALA A 190 49.43 4.80 38.20
N SER A 191 50.38 5.69 38.48
CA SER A 191 51.67 5.75 37.81
C SER A 191 52.71 4.72 38.29
N THR A 192 53.57 4.32 37.36
CA THR A 192 55.02 4.16 37.60
C THR A 192 55.75 4.83 36.43
N GLY A 193 56.81 5.59 36.69
CA GLY A 193 57.52 6.37 35.67
C GLY A 193 59.04 6.33 35.85
N THR A 194 59.77 6.85 34.87
CA THR A 194 61.22 7.07 34.89
C THR A 194 61.58 8.25 33.98
N ASP A 195 62.59 9.01 34.36
CA ASP A 195 63.01 10.28 33.73
C ASP A 195 63.80 10.11 32.42
N ALA A 196 63.66 11.09 31.51
CA ALA A 196 64.68 11.51 30.55
C ALA A 196 64.37 12.93 30.04
N ALA A 197 65.38 13.75 29.79
CA ALA A 197 65.22 15.18 29.43
C ALA A 197 65.63 15.49 27.98
N ARG A 198 65.16 16.62 27.43
CA ARG A 198 66.00 17.74 26.91
C ARG A 198 65.24 18.91 26.23
N ASP A 199 65.64 20.11 26.63
CA ASP A 199 66.01 21.31 25.86
C ASP A 199 65.04 22.02 24.86
N SER A 200 64.71 23.29 25.20
CA SER A 200 64.68 24.51 24.33
C SER A 200 63.63 24.65 23.20
N ALA A 201 63.13 25.85 22.82
CA ALA A 201 63.09 27.22 23.38
C ALA A 201 62.06 28.04 22.52
N GLY A 202 61.52 29.23 22.86
CA GLY A 202 61.64 30.13 24.03
C GLY A 202 60.93 31.48 23.75
N SER A 203 60.94 32.45 24.68
CA SER A 203 60.32 33.82 24.62
C SER A 203 58.77 33.86 24.44
N ALA A 204 57.96 34.78 24.99
CA ALA A 204 58.05 35.99 25.84
C ALA A 204 56.58 36.40 26.22
N GLU A 205 56.17 37.34 27.11
CA GLU A 205 56.65 38.19 28.23
C GLU A 205 55.36 38.89 28.82
N SER A 206 55.25 39.48 30.02
CA SER A 206 56.09 39.70 31.22
C SER A 206 55.20 39.93 32.49
N ASP A 207 55.82 40.17 33.66
CA ASP A 207 55.39 40.91 34.89
C ASP A 207 54.04 40.61 35.63
N ASP A 208 53.89 40.72 36.97
CA ASP A 208 54.76 40.41 38.15
C ASP A 208 53.94 40.45 39.49
N ASP A 209 54.62 40.23 40.64
CA ASP A 209 54.24 40.52 42.07
C ASP A 209 53.52 39.46 42.97
N GLU A 210 54.08 39.22 44.18
CA GLU A 210 53.76 38.19 45.21
C GLU A 210 54.50 38.54 46.57
N PRO A 211 54.15 38.08 47.82
CA PRO A 211 52.91 37.69 48.52
C PRO A 211 52.68 38.61 49.79
N PRO A 212 52.11 38.19 50.97
CA PRO A 212 52.56 37.11 51.86
C PRO A 212 51.48 36.16 52.46
N THR A 213 51.91 34.92 52.77
CA THR A 213 51.24 33.92 53.65
C THR A 213 51.66 34.14 55.13
N PRO A 214 51.18 33.41 56.19
CA PRO A 214 50.56 32.07 56.20
C PRO A 214 49.37 31.80 57.16
N GLY A 215 48.79 30.59 57.04
CA GLY A 215 47.87 30.02 58.04
C GLY A 215 47.48 28.58 57.72
N SER A 216 48.06 27.59 58.41
CA SER A 216 47.83 26.17 58.14
C SER A 216 47.04 25.49 59.26
N GLN A 217 45.91 24.86 58.91
CA GLN A 217 45.29 23.81 59.71
C GLN A 217 44.76 22.68 58.81
N ARG A 218 44.94 21.44 59.27
CA ARG A 218 44.40 20.23 58.63
C ARG A 218 43.07 19.87 59.28
N SER A 219 42.12 19.38 58.49
CA SER A 219 41.10 18.44 58.98
C SER A 219 40.72 17.46 57.87
N SER A 220 40.76 16.17 58.19
CA SER A 220 40.37 15.09 57.28
C SER A 220 38.90 14.76 57.50
N GLY A 221 38.04 15.08 56.52
CA GLY A 221 36.68 14.54 56.43
C GLY A 221 36.69 13.18 55.74
N ALA A 222 35.90 12.23 56.22
CA ALA A 222 35.81 10.90 55.61
C ALA A 222 35.17 10.98 54.21
N GLY A 223 35.69 10.20 53.26
CA GLY A 223 35.05 10.04 51.97
C GLY A 223 33.72 9.31 52.11
N GLU A 224 32.63 9.92 51.67
CA GLU A 224 31.36 9.22 51.46
C GLU A 224 31.55 8.08 50.46
N PRO A 225 30.80 6.97 50.58
CA PRO A 225 30.78 5.95 49.54
C PRO A 225 30.32 6.60 48.24
N SER A 226 31.07 6.41 47.15
CA SER A 226 30.76 6.98 45.85
C SER A 226 29.50 6.35 45.26
N THR A 227 28.34 6.91 45.63
CA THR A 227 27.04 6.59 45.07
C THR A 227 27.17 6.53 43.55
N PRO A 228 26.90 5.39 42.89
CA PRO A 228 27.06 5.28 41.45
C PRO A 228 26.20 6.37 40.80
N PRO A 229 26.74 7.20 39.89
CA PRO A 229 26.02 8.36 39.37
C PRO A 229 24.69 7.88 38.79
N PRO A 230 23.56 8.58 39.07
CA PRO A 230 22.23 8.01 38.97
C PRO A 230 21.99 7.33 37.62
N ALA A 231 21.29 6.19 37.66
CA ALA A 231 20.84 5.53 36.45
C ALA A 231 19.96 6.51 35.66
N HIS A 232 19.95 6.38 34.34
CA HIS A 232 18.90 7.05 33.57
C HIS A 232 17.58 6.34 33.83
N GLU A 233 16.51 7.12 33.91
CA GLU A 233 15.15 6.67 34.18
C GLU A 233 14.27 6.97 32.95
N CYS A 234 13.21 6.19 32.78
CA CYS A 234 12.21 6.40 31.73
C CYS A 234 11.37 7.65 32.02
N TYR A 235 11.33 8.63 31.12
CA TYR A 235 10.55 9.86 31.37
C TYR A 235 9.03 9.65 31.54
N ILE A 236 8.51 8.46 31.22
CA ILE A 236 7.08 8.12 31.28
C ILE A 236 6.69 7.46 32.62
N CYS A 237 7.52 6.57 33.17
CA CYS A 237 7.22 5.83 34.40
C CYS A 237 8.22 6.02 35.55
N TYR A 238 9.33 6.74 35.32
CA TYR A 238 10.39 7.03 36.30
C TYR A 238 11.16 5.80 36.81
N GLU A 239 11.15 4.71 36.04
CA GLU A 239 11.86 3.46 36.33
C GLU A 239 13.14 3.33 35.47
N ALA A 240 14.13 2.58 35.98
CA ALA A 240 15.38 2.30 35.27
C ALA A 240 15.20 1.31 34.09
N GLY A 241 16.19 1.22 33.20
CA GLY A 241 16.18 0.30 32.05
C GLY A 241 16.48 -1.16 32.42
N GLU A 242 15.76 -2.09 31.80
CA GLU A 242 15.92 -3.54 32.02
C GLU A 242 16.33 -4.28 30.74
N ALA A 243 16.88 -5.49 30.87
CA ALA A 243 17.33 -6.30 29.72
C ALA A 243 16.21 -6.65 28.71
N GLY A 244 14.97 -6.85 29.19
CA GLY A 244 13.79 -7.08 28.34
C GLY A 244 13.03 -5.80 27.95
N ASN A 245 13.42 -4.64 28.48
CA ASN A 245 12.78 -3.36 28.26
C ASN A 245 13.81 -2.21 28.40
N PRO A 246 14.76 -2.09 27.45
CA PRO A 246 15.85 -1.14 27.57
C PRO A 246 15.36 0.30 27.41
N LEU A 247 16.10 1.23 28.02
CA LEU A 247 15.98 2.65 27.71
C LEU A 247 16.61 2.93 26.34
N ILE A 248 15.94 3.73 25.54
CA ILE A 248 16.38 4.22 24.24
C ILE A 248 16.30 5.75 24.20
N SER A 249 17.07 6.39 23.31
CA SER A 249 16.98 7.82 23.04
C SER A 249 16.67 8.10 21.56
N PRO A 250 15.39 8.03 21.14
CA PRO A 250 14.99 8.01 19.73
C PRO A 250 14.80 9.40 19.09
N CYS A 251 14.91 10.49 19.85
CA CYS A 251 14.69 11.86 19.37
C CYS A 251 15.74 12.84 19.91
N MET A 252 15.79 14.04 19.33
CA MET A 252 16.74 15.11 19.67
C MET A 252 16.42 15.85 20.98
N CYS A 253 15.74 15.19 21.93
CA CYS A 253 15.52 15.73 23.27
C CYS A 253 16.85 15.82 24.05
N GLN A 254 16.94 16.79 24.95
CA GLN A 254 18.12 17.03 25.80
C GLN A 254 17.81 16.65 27.26
N GLY A 255 18.85 16.54 28.10
CA GLY A 255 18.71 16.14 29.50
C GLY A 255 18.22 14.70 29.68
N SER A 256 17.47 14.46 30.76
CA SER A 256 16.89 13.15 31.11
C SER A 256 15.68 12.78 30.21
N VAL A 257 14.88 13.75 29.79
CA VAL A 257 13.62 13.54 29.03
C VAL A 257 13.79 12.94 27.63
N LYS A 258 15.03 12.63 27.22
CA LYS A 258 15.32 11.85 26.01
C LYS A 258 15.28 10.33 26.23
N PHE A 259 15.41 9.87 27.47
CA PHE A 259 15.47 8.45 27.81
C PHE A 259 14.07 7.90 28.09
N VAL A 260 13.70 6.85 27.37
CA VAL A 260 12.39 6.21 27.48
C VAL A 260 12.52 4.72 27.22
N HIS A 261 11.76 3.91 27.95
CA HIS A 261 11.67 2.48 27.66
C HIS A 261 11.07 2.22 26.29
N LEU A 262 11.58 1.20 25.58
CA LEU A 262 10.99 0.76 24.31
C LEU A 262 9.49 0.45 24.46
N ASN A 263 9.08 -0.28 25.50
CA ASN A 263 7.68 -0.69 25.67
C ASN A 263 6.77 0.50 26.06
N CYS A 264 7.25 1.42 26.90
CA CYS A 264 6.47 2.61 27.26
C CYS A 264 6.30 3.55 26.06
N LEU A 265 7.33 3.69 25.22
CA LEU A 265 7.22 4.45 23.99
C LEU A 265 6.32 3.78 22.95
N GLN A 266 6.41 2.46 22.77
CA GLN A 266 5.53 1.67 21.88
C GLN A 266 4.03 1.83 22.23
N ARG A 267 3.71 2.06 23.50
CA ARG A 267 2.36 2.46 23.95
C ARG A 267 2.11 3.93 23.66
N TRP A 268 3.02 4.82 24.05
CA TRP A 268 2.83 6.28 23.94
C TRP A 268 2.67 6.81 22.51
N ILE A 269 3.30 6.17 21.51
CA ILE A 269 3.16 6.59 20.11
C ILE A 269 1.89 6.07 19.43
N GLN A 270 1.16 5.13 20.03
CA GLN A 270 -0.11 4.59 19.51
C GLN A 270 -1.25 4.94 20.47
N PRO A 271 -2.04 5.99 20.21
CA PRO A 271 -3.14 6.40 21.07
C PRO A 271 -4.15 5.28 21.31
N GLU A 272 -4.75 5.25 22.51
CA GLU A 272 -5.79 4.27 22.83
C GLU A 272 -7.00 4.43 21.89
N GLY A 273 -7.46 3.30 21.34
CA GLY A 273 -8.55 3.28 20.36
C GLY A 273 -8.12 3.56 18.92
N SER A 274 -6.83 3.79 18.64
CA SER A 274 -6.32 4.09 17.30
C SER A 274 -5.26 3.11 16.82
N SER A 275 -5.34 2.76 15.53
CA SER A 275 -4.29 2.05 14.80
C SER A 275 -3.22 2.99 14.23
N ALA A 276 -3.43 4.31 14.25
CA ALA A 276 -2.45 5.29 13.82
C ALA A 276 -1.23 5.35 14.74
N VAL A 277 -0.05 5.57 14.17
CA VAL A 277 1.20 5.69 14.95
C VAL A 277 1.88 7.04 14.75
N ASN A 278 2.08 7.74 15.86
CA ASN A 278 2.74 9.05 15.91
C ASN A 278 4.23 8.94 15.57
N THR A 279 4.58 9.40 14.36
CA THR A 279 5.96 9.43 13.86
C THR A 279 6.80 10.62 14.37
N HIS A 280 6.23 11.45 15.26
CA HIS A 280 6.84 12.65 15.82
C HIS A 280 6.80 12.63 17.35
N CYS A 281 7.85 13.17 17.98
CA CYS A 281 7.94 13.20 19.44
C CYS A 281 6.90 14.15 20.06
N SER A 282 6.18 13.68 21.08
CA SER A 282 5.21 14.48 21.83
C SER A 282 5.83 15.72 22.49
N ILE A 283 7.10 15.65 22.89
CA ILE A 283 7.86 16.72 23.53
C ILE A 283 8.43 17.68 22.47
N CYS A 284 9.52 17.31 21.79
CA CYS A 284 10.26 18.22 20.90
C CYS A 284 9.65 18.40 19.50
N LYS A 285 8.55 17.72 19.18
CA LYS A 285 7.84 17.71 17.88
C LYS A 285 8.66 17.23 16.67
N GLY A 286 9.96 17.00 16.83
CA GLY A 286 10.82 16.40 15.80
C GLY A 286 10.36 15.00 15.40
N ARG A 287 10.49 14.69 14.10
CA ARG A 287 10.19 13.36 13.55
C ARG A 287 11.23 12.34 14.05
N TYR A 288 10.78 11.16 14.46
CA TYR A 288 11.70 10.09 14.85
C TYR A 288 12.48 9.55 13.63
N PRO A 289 13.76 9.18 13.75
CA PRO A 289 14.54 8.59 12.65
C PRO A 289 13.92 7.31 12.10
N GLU A 290 14.05 7.06 10.79
CA GLU A 290 13.43 5.91 10.13
C GLU A 290 13.93 4.56 10.67
N LYS A 291 15.22 4.49 11.06
CA LYS A 291 15.79 3.32 11.76
C LYS A 291 15.08 3.03 13.09
N ALA A 292 14.76 4.07 13.87
CA ALA A 292 14.04 3.94 15.12
C ALA A 292 12.56 3.59 14.91
N GLN A 293 11.91 4.14 13.87
CA GLN A 293 10.52 3.79 13.51
C GLN A 293 10.34 2.28 13.33
N ALA A 294 11.33 1.55 12.79
CA ALA A 294 11.24 0.10 12.66
C ALA A 294 11.12 -0.65 14.01
N MET A 295 11.72 -0.14 15.09
CA MET A 295 11.72 -0.78 16.42
C MET A 295 10.55 -0.33 17.30
N MET A 296 10.19 0.95 17.23
CA MET A 296 9.12 1.53 18.07
C MET A 296 7.71 1.20 17.57
N ILE A 297 7.59 0.66 16.35
CA ILE A 297 6.30 0.30 15.75
C ILE A 297 6.12 -1.20 15.89
N ARG A 298 5.14 -1.61 16.69
CA ARG A 298 4.81 -3.02 16.91
C ARG A 298 4.15 -3.62 15.65
N PRO A 299 4.58 -4.79 15.18
CA PRO A 299 3.81 -5.54 14.19
C PRO A 299 2.53 -6.13 14.83
N PRO A 300 1.53 -6.54 14.03
CA PRO A 300 1.46 -6.41 12.57
C PRO A 300 1.19 -4.96 12.16
N ALA A 301 1.83 -4.48 11.08
CA ALA A 301 1.81 -3.06 10.72
C ALA A 301 1.93 -2.80 9.22
N LEU A 302 1.44 -1.65 8.78
CA LEU A 302 1.56 -1.14 7.41
C LEU A 302 2.21 0.26 7.42
N LEU A 303 3.12 0.50 6.48
CA LEU A 303 3.52 1.83 6.04
C LEU A 303 2.74 2.18 4.78
N LEU A 304 1.85 3.17 4.89
CA LEU A 304 1.09 3.71 3.78
C LEU A 304 1.66 5.06 3.35
N GLU A 305 1.88 5.26 2.06
CA GLU A 305 2.20 6.58 1.50
C GLU A 305 1.01 7.11 0.70
N SER A 306 0.55 8.32 1.00
CA SER A 306 -0.61 8.92 0.32
C SER A 306 -0.27 10.20 -0.43
N TRP A 307 -0.81 10.34 -1.65
CA TRP A 307 -0.75 11.56 -2.45
C TRP A 307 -2.16 12.11 -2.71
N SER A 308 -2.34 13.41 -2.54
CA SER A 308 -3.56 14.11 -2.98
C SER A 308 -3.65 14.17 -4.51
N ASN A 309 -4.80 14.57 -5.06
CA ASN A 309 -5.04 14.70 -6.50
C ASN A 309 -3.98 15.56 -7.23
N HIS A 310 -3.44 16.57 -6.55
CA HIS A 310 -2.41 17.47 -7.07
C HIS A 310 -0.98 16.90 -7.00
N ARG A 311 -0.79 15.73 -6.37
CA ARG A 311 0.49 14.98 -6.20
C ARG A 311 1.64 15.72 -5.50
N ALA A 312 1.50 17.01 -5.20
CA ALA A 312 2.52 17.84 -4.56
C ALA A 312 2.80 17.50 -3.08
N LEU A 313 1.85 16.86 -2.38
CA LEU A 313 2.01 16.43 -1.00
C LEU A 313 2.02 14.90 -0.94
N ARG A 314 3.13 14.33 -0.44
CA ARG A 314 3.29 12.92 -0.06
C ARG A 314 3.32 12.84 1.45
N LEU A 315 2.33 12.16 2.04
CA LEU A 315 2.28 11.89 3.48
C LEU A 315 2.63 10.42 3.74
N ARG A 316 3.34 10.14 4.83
CA ARG A 316 3.62 8.78 5.29
C ARG A 316 2.88 8.49 6.58
N HIS A 317 2.07 7.44 6.58
CA HIS A 317 1.24 7.01 7.69
C HIS A 317 1.69 5.61 8.11
N TRP A 318 2.12 5.46 9.36
CA TRP A 318 2.33 4.15 9.95
C TRP A 318 1.06 3.73 10.69
N VAL A 319 0.64 2.49 10.46
CA VAL A 319 -0.56 1.90 11.04
C VAL A 319 -0.17 0.60 11.73
N SER A 320 -0.40 0.47 13.04
CA SER A 320 -0.10 -0.73 13.82
C SER A 320 -1.40 -1.39 14.30
N PHE A 321 -1.58 -2.65 13.90
CA PHE A 321 -2.70 -3.49 14.25
C PHE A 321 -2.43 -4.33 15.52
N ALA A 322 -1.40 -3.96 16.29
CA ALA A 322 -0.99 -4.67 17.51
C ALA A 322 -1.99 -4.55 18.68
N ASN A 323 -2.79 -3.48 18.71
CA ASN A 323 -3.88 -3.27 19.69
C ASN A 323 -5.28 -3.46 19.08
N HIS A 324 -5.42 -3.28 17.76
CA HIS A 324 -6.71 -3.15 17.09
C HIS A 324 -6.67 -3.84 15.73
N SER A 325 -7.69 -4.65 15.41
CA SER A 325 -7.77 -5.39 14.14
C SER A 325 -8.25 -4.54 12.95
N THR A 326 -8.42 -3.23 13.11
CA THR A 326 -9.00 -2.35 12.09
C THR A 326 -8.32 -0.98 12.06
N ALA A 327 -8.20 -0.37 10.88
CA ALA A 327 -7.77 1.00 10.70
C ALA A 327 -8.67 1.74 9.69
N SER A 328 -9.22 2.90 10.07
CA SER A 328 -10.09 3.71 9.20
C SER A 328 -9.31 4.69 8.34
N LEU A 329 -9.75 4.84 7.09
CA LEU A 329 -9.13 5.74 6.10
C LEU A 329 -10.17 6.70 5.53
N GLY A 330 -9.86 7.98 5.53
CA GLY A 330 -10.82 9.02 5.16
C GLY A 330 -10.24 10.43 5.22
N ARG A 331 -11.11 11.43 5.16
CA ARG A 331 -10.72 12.84 5.05
C ARG A 331 -10.69 13.57 6.40
N PHE A 332 -11.39 13.08 7.41
CA PHE A 332 -11.57 13.78 8.69
C PHE A 332 -10.65 13.22 9.79
N THR A 333 -9.97 14.11 10.52
CA THR A 333 -9.03 13.79 11.61
C THR A 333 -9.67 13.13 12.82
N GLU A 334 -10.96 13.35 13.05
CA GLU A 334 -11.67 12.90 14.26
C GLU A 334 -12.19 11.45 14.17
N HIS A 335 -12.12 10.83 12.99
CA HIS A 335 -12.76 9.52 12.72
C HIS A 335 -11.86 8.52 11.96
N ASN A 336 -10.63 8.92 11.57
CA ASN A 336 -9.75 8.11 10.72
C ASN A 336 -8.33 8.03 11.27
N ASP A 337 -7.82 6.81 11.38
CA ASP A 337 -6.39 6.55 11.65
C ASP A 337 -5.49 7.08 10.53
N VAL A 338 -5.97 7.02 9.29
CA VAL A 338 -5.23 7.48 8.10
C VAL A 338 -6.00 8.63 7.45
N VAL A 339 -5.50 9.84 7.68
CA VAL A 339 -6.12 11.07 7.19
C VAL A 339 -5.52 11.46 5.84
N ILE A 340 -6.37 11.50 4.82
CA ILE A 340 -6.02 11.91 3.46
C ILE A 340 -6.78 13.20 3.14
N PRO A 341 -6.15 14.39 3.27
CA PRO A 341 -6.81 15.69 3.15
C PRO A 341 -7.04 16.08 1.68
N ASP A 342 -7.87 15.31 0.98
CA ASP A 342 -8.31 15.57 -0.39
C ASP A 342 -9.85 15.63 -0.47
N HIS A 343 -10.38 16.68 -1.09
CA HIS A 343 -11.83 16.90 -1.20
C HIS A 343 -12.62 15.71 -1.79
N SER A 344 -12.00 14.90 -2.64
CA SER A 344 -12.61 13.73 -3.28
C SER A 344 -12.69 12.49 -2.38
N VAL A 345 -12.06 12.53 -1.21
CA VAL A 345 -12.14 11.47 -0.20
C VAL A 345 -13.38 11.73 0.68
N SER A 346 -14.24 10.73 0.88
CA SER A 346 -15.34 10.75 1.86
C SER A 346 -14.83 10.93 3.29
N GLY A 347 -15.67 11.42 4.20
CA GLY A 347 -15.32 11.71 5.59
C GLY A 347 -14.67 10.50 6.28
N GLU A 348 -15.39 9.38 6.27
CA GLU A 348 -14.85 8.02 6.35
C GLU A 348 -15.02 7.41 4.94
N HIS A 349 -14.00 6.73 4.41
CA HIS A 349 -13.99 6.27 3.01
C HIS A 349 -13.79 4.75 2.89
N ALA A 350 -12.82 4.22 3.64
CA ALA A 350 -12.44 2.83 3.61
C ALA A 350 -12.01 2.34 5.01
N LEU A 351 -11.90 1.03 5.13
CA LEU A 351 -11.39 0.34 6.31
C LEU A 351 -10.34 -0.68 5.85
N ILE A 352 -9.20 -0.74 6.54
CA ILE A 352 -8.31 -1.90 6.47
C ILE A 352 -8.62 -2.78 7.68
N ILE A 353 -8.89 -4.06 7.44
CA ILE A 353 -9.09 -5.08 8.47
C ILE A 353 -7.90 -6.02 8.47
N HIS A 354 -7.32 -6.28 9.64
CA HIS A 354 -6.25 -7.23 9.85
C HIS A 354 -6.78 -8.56 10.43
N SER A 355 -6.38 -9.69 9.84
CA SER A 355 -6.75 -11.03 10.30
C SER A 355 -5.69 -12.06 9.90
N GLY A 356 -5.23 -12.87 10.86
CA GLY A 356 -4.06 -13.74 10.66
C GLY A 356 -2.80 -12.91 10.39
N ASP A 357 -2.13 -13.17 9.26
CA ASP A 357 -1.07 -12.33 8.68
C ASP A 357 -1.56 -11.65 7.38
N GLN A 358 -2.82 -11.22 7.33
CA GLN A 358 -3.45 -10.64 6.15
C GLN A 358 -4.14 -9.30 6.43
N PHE A 359 -3.98 -8.36 5.51
CA PHE A 359 -4.63 -7.05 5.53
C PHE A 359 -5.64 -6.95 4.39
N TRP A 360 -6.87 -6.57 4.69
CA TRP A 360 -7.98 -6.54 3.75
C TRP A 360 -8.55 -5.13 3.65
N LEU A 361 -8.59 -4.56 2.44
CA LEU A 361 -9.17 -3.25 2.15
C LEU A 361 -10.66 -3.39 1.79
N HIS A 362 -11.50 -2.62 2.49
CA HIS A 362 -12.95 -2.54 2.29
C HIS A 362 -13.37 -1.08 2.03
N ASP A 363 -14.22 -0.84 1.03
CA ASP A 363 -14.89 0.45 0.82
C ASP A 363 -16.07 0.59 1.81
N ARG A 364 -16.22 1.76 2.46
CA ARG A 364 -17.32 2.05 3.40
C ARG A 364 -18.44 2.86 2.72
N GLU A 365 -18.95 2.34 1.60
CA GLU A 365 -19.95 2.99 0.74
C GLU A 365 -19.57 4.44 0.37
N SER A 366 -18.34 4.61 -0.09
CA SER A 366 -17.78 5.93 -0.38
C SER A 366 -18.49 6.62 -1.55
N SER A 367 -18.40 7.96 -1.60
CA SER A 367 -19.11 8.76 -2.60
C SER A 367 -18.47 8.70 -3.98
N ASN A 368 -17.14 8.54 -4.05
CA ASN A 368 -16.36 8.55 -5.28
C ASN A 368 -15.73 7.18 -5.63
N GLY A 369 -15.77 6.22 -4.69
CA GLY A 369 -15.27 4.87 -4.85
C GLY A 369 -13.82 4.64 -4.43
N THR A 370 -13.61 3.48 -3.80
CA THR A 370 -12.29 2.86 -3.62
C THR A 370 -11.94 2.03 -4.85
N PHE A 371 -10.70 2.13 -5.32
CA PHE A 371 -10.17 1.35 -6.44
C PHE A 371 -8.77 0.81 -6.15
N ILE A 372 -8.42 -0.37 -6.65
CA ILE A 372 -7.08 -0.97 -6.56
C ILE A 372 -6.44 -1.04 -7.95
N ARG A 373 -5.15 -0.72 -8.08
CA ARG A 373 -4.39 -0.95 -9.32
C ARG A 373 -4.22 -2.45 -9.54
N LEU A 374 -4.50 -2.93 -10.75
CA LEU A 374 -4.10 -4.27 -11.16
C LEU A 374 -2.70 -4.25 -11.78
N SER A 375 -1.74 -4.81 -11.06
CA SER A 375 -0.41 -5.20 -11.57
C SER A 375 -0.39 -6.64 -12.09
N ALA A 376 -1.34 -7.49 -11.68
CA ALA A 376 -1.37 -8.92 -11.95
C ALA A 376 -2.67 -9.37 -12.68
N PRO A 377 -2.67 -10.54 -13.33
CA PRO A 377 -3.87 -11.12 -13.94
C PRO A 377 -5.03 -11.37 -12.95
N LEU A 378 -6.22 -10.91 -13.31
CA LEU A 378 -7.45 -11.07 -12.53
C LEU A 378 -8.35 -12.15 -13.15
N LYS A 379 -8.72 -13.16 -12.36
CA LYS A 379 -9.67 -14.21 -12.77
C LYS A 379 -11.09 -13.64 -12.84
N LEU A 380 -11.79 -13.86 -13.95
CA LEU A 380 -13.15 -13.39 -14.18
C LEU A 380 -14.17 -14.47 -13.77
N ALA A 381 -14.87 -14.25 -12.67
CA ALA A 381 -15.93 -15.14 -12.21
C ALA A 381 -17.18 -15.07 -13.12
N PHE A 382 -17.80 -16.22 -13.38
CA PHE A 382 -18.96 -16.30 -14.28
C PHE A 382 -20.23 -15.74 -13.62
N GLY A 383 -20.94 -14.88 -14.36
CA GLY A 383 -22.13 -14.16 -13.90
C GLY A 383 -21.80 -12.83 -13.22
N GLU A 384 -20.59 -12.67 -12.68
CA GLU A 384 -20.19 -11.45 -11.99
C GLU A 384 -19.80 -10.33 -12.97
N THR A 385 -20.28 -9.11 -12.69
CA THR A 385 -19.87 -7.90 -13.39
C THR A 385 -18.81 -7.16 -12.58
N LEU A 386 -17.68 -6.84 -13.20
CA LEU A 386 -16.61 -6.04 -12.64
C LEU A 386 -16.52 -4.68 -13.35
N GLN A 387 -16.31 -3.61 -12.58
CA GLN A 387 -16.08 -2.27 -13.10
C GLN A 387 -14.62 -1.88 -12.93
N MET A 388 -14.00 -1.34 -13.97
CA MET A 388 -12.57 -1.03 -14.01
C MET A 388 -12.35 0.32 -14.66
N LYS A 389 -11.47 1.15 -14.12
CA LYS A 389 -11.16 2.49 -14.61
C LYS A 389 -9.78 2.52 -15.23
N MET A 390 -9.65 3.06 -16.43
CA MET A 390 -8.37 3.29 -17.09
C MET A 390 -8.35 4.71 -17.68
N GLY A 391 -7.50 5.58 -17.15
CA GLY A 391 -7.50 7.00 -17.52
C GLY A 391 -8.86 7.68 -17.31
N LYS A 392 -9.52 8.05 -18.41
CA LYS A 392 -10.88 8.61 -18.45
C LYS A 392 -11.99 7.59 -18.74
N SER A 393 -11.64 6.35 -19.08
CA SER A 393 -12.59 5.33 -19.54
C SER A 393 -13.04 4.43 -18.39
N LEU A 394 -14.32 4.05 -18.41
CA LEU A 394 -14.90 3.03 -17.54
C LEU A 394 -15.13 1.76 -18.37
N LEU A 395 -14.55 0.65 -17.94
CA LEU A 395 -14.76 -0.67 -18.52
C LEU A 395 -15.73 -1.44 -17.60
N SER A 396 -16.69 -2.14 -18.20
CA SER A 396 -17.61 -3.05 -17.54
C SER A 396 -17.45 -4.45 -18.15
N LEU A 397 -17.00 -5.42 -17.35
CA LEU A 397 -16.67 -6.77 -17.80
C LEU A 397 -17.57 -7.79 -17.12
N GLN A 398 -18.14 -8.72 -17.88
CA GLN A 398 -18.94 -9.82 -17.33
C GLN A 398 -18.66 -11.13 -18.09
N ALA A 399 -18.11 -12.13 -17.39
CA ALA A 399 -17.95 -13.48 -17.94
C ALA A 399 -19.31 -14.21 -17.93
N LYS A 400 -19.69 -14.81 -19.04
CA LYS A 400 -21.02 -15.40 -19.31
C LYS A 400 -20.86 -16.84 -19.80
N ARG A 401 -21.86 -17.66 -19.52
CA ARG A 401 -21.96 -19.05 -20.00
C ARG A 401 -23.14 -19.21 -20.95
N SER A 402 -22.94 -19.99 -22.00
CA SER A 402 -24.00 -20.38 -22.93
C SER A 402 -25.19 -21.01 -22.20
N ARG A 403 -26.39 -20.95 -22.80
CA ARG A 403 -27.56 -21.65 -22.27
C ARG A 403 -27.30 -23.17 -22.24
N TRP A 404 -26.63 -23.69 -23.26
CA TRP A 404 -26.28 -25.11 -23.40
C TRP A 404 -25.26 -25.61 -22.37
N SER A 405 -24.22 -24.83 -22.06
CA SER A 405 -23.23 -25.22 -21.04
C SER A 405 -23.79 -25.16 -19.62
N ARG A 406 -24.69 -24.20 -19.32
CA ARG A 406 -25.47 -24.18 -18.07
C ARG A 406 -26.38 -25.40 -17.93
N LEU A 407 -27.07 -25.80 -19.00
CA LEU A 407 -27.90 -27.00 -19.02
C LEU A 407 -27.05 -28.27 -18.81
N ARG A 408 -25.92 -28.40 -19.52
CA ARG A 408 -25.01 -29.54 -19.37
C ARG A 408 -24.41 -29.66 -17.97
N MET A 409 -24.07 -28.55 -17.30
CA MET A 409 -23.64 -28.61 -15.90
C MET A 409 -24.77 -29.08 -14.96
N ARG A 410 -26.00 -28.59 -15.12
CA ARG A 410 -27.14 -29.09 -14.32
C ARG A 410 -27.33 -30.60 -14.50
N LEU A 411 -27.28 -31.09 -15.74
CA LEU A 411 -27.37 -32.52 -16.04
C LEU A 411 -26.21 -33.34 -15.44
N ASN A 412 -24.98 -32.81 -15.45
CA ASN A 412 -23.83 -33.46 -14.82
C ASN A 412 -23.93 -33.49 -13.28
N ILE A 413 -24.38 -32.40 -12.64
CA ILE A 413 -24.59 -32.35 -11.18
C ILE A 413 -25.68 -33.34 -10.76
N LEU A 414 -26.78 -33.44 -11.52
CA LEU A 414 -27.84 -34.42 -11.27
C LEU A 414 -27.35 -35.86 -11.44
N ARG A 415 -26.43 -36.13 -12.38
CA ARG A 415 -25.80 -37.45 -12.56
C ARG A 415 -24.79 -37.82 -11.47
N LEU A 416 -24.06 -36.84 -10.93
CA LEU A 416 -23.17 -37.04 -9.79
C LEU A 416 -23.97 -37.24 -8.49
N GLY A 417 -25.09 -36.55 -8.33
CA GLY A 417 -26.02 -36.74 -7.21
C GLY A 417 -26.84 -38.05 -7.25
N SER A 418 -26.85 -38.77 -8.38
CA SER A 418 -27.49 -40.09 -8.49
C SER A 418 -26.55 -41.27 -8.22
N ALA A 419 -25.27 -41.02 -7.93
CA ALA A 419 -24.30 -42.06 -7.59
C ALA A 419 -24.32 -42.36 -6.08
N GLY A 420 -25.46 -42.86 -5.57
CA GLY A 420 -25.51 -43.50 -4.26
C GLY A 420 -24.76 -44.84 -4.27
N PRO A 421 -24.30 -45.36 -3.13
CA PRO A 421 -23.63 -46.65 -3.08
C PRO A 421 -24.60 -47.77 -3.47
N GLY A 422 -24.31 -48.47 -4.56
CA GLY A 422 -24.88 -49.79 -4.79
C GLY A 422 -24.25 -50.74 -3.78
N GLY A 423 -25.07 -51.29 -2.87
CA GLY A 423 -24.60 -52.27 -1.89
C GLY A 423 -24.29 -53.61 -2.55
N ASP A 424 -23.25 -54.27 -2.06
CA ASP A 424 -23.13 -55.73 -2.18
C ASP A 424 -24.23 -56.37 -1.31
N ASP A 425 -24.99 -57.29 -1.91
CA ASP A 425 -25.79 -58.32 -1.23
C ASP A 425 -26.07 -59.41 -2.30
N GLY A 426 -25.39 -60.56 -2.21
CA GLY A 426 -25.41 -61.63 -3.21
C GLY A 426 -24.36 -62.71 -3.00
#